data_AF-A0A357LI73-F1
#
_entry.id   AF-A0A357LI73-F1
#
_cell.length_a   1.000
_cell.length_b   1.000
_cell.length_c   1.000
_cell.angle_alpha   90.00
_cell.angle_beta   90.00
_cell.angle_gamma   90.00
#
_symmetry.space_group_name_H-M   'P 1'
#
loop_
_entity.id
_entity.type
_entity.pdbx_description
1 polymer ?
#
loop_
_entity_poly.entity_id
_entity_poly.type
_entity_poly.pdbx_seq_one_letter_code
_entity_poly.pdbx_strand_id
1 'polypeptide(L)'
;MDPEAGPVVATSDGELQQQGAPVARLGVFLADDARVLRKAGDNLFASPAELQTAPAPRVRQGFTETSNVNPVAAMTDLIEILRAYEQAAQLTDISSDLARRAVDTLSERA
;
A
#
# COMPACT_ATOMS: atom_id res chain seq x y z
N MET A 1 -24.56 7.22 21.95
CA MET A 1 -25.37 6.59 20.90
C MET A 1 -26.37 5.70 21.59
N ASP A 2 -27.63 5.80 21.21
CA ASP A 2 -28.71 5.05 21.84
C ASP A 2 -29.02 3.79 20.99
N PRO A 3 -28.79 2.57 21.50
CA PRO A 3 -29.02 1.34 20.74
C PRO A 3 -30.50 1.11 20.39
N GLU A 4 -31.45 1.75 21.07
CA GLU A 4 -32.89 1.64 20.78
C GLU A 4 -33.36 2.67 19.76
N ALA A 5 -32.56 3.71 19.50
CA ALA A 5 -32.96 4.86 18.69
C ALA A 5 -32.79 4.66 17.17
N GLY A 6 -32.61 3.44 16.66
CA GLY A 6 -32.52 3.15 15.22
C GLY A 6 -31.14 3.47 14.60
N PRO A 7 -31.00 3.38 13.27
CA PRO A 7 -29.70 3.44 12.59
C PRO A 7 -29.06 4.83 12.62
N VAL A 8 -27.73 4.87 12.68
CA VAL A 8 -26.92 6.10 12.58
C VAL A 8 -26.64 6.41 11.11
N VAL A 9 -26.91 7.64 10.70
CA VAL A 9 -26.68 8.14 9.35
C VAL A 9 -25.56 9.17 9.38
N ALA A 10 -24.61 9.06 8.46
CA ALA A 10 -23.56 10.05 8.27
C ALA A 10 -23.92 10.99 7.12
N THR A 11 -23.96 12.30 7.37
CA THR A 11 -24.17 13.31 6.33
C THR A 11 -22.92 13.46 5.46
N SER A 12 -23.06 14.12 4.30
CA SER A 12 -21.93 14.38 3.39
C SER A 12 -20.78 15.14 4.06
N ASP A 13 -21.07 15.91 5.09
CA ASP A 13 -20.11 16.79 5.76
C ASP A 13 -19.54 16.14 7.04
N GLY A 14 -19.84 14.85 7.26
CA GLY A 14 -19.30 14.05 8.36
C GLY A 14 -20.04 14.19 9.69
N GLU A 15 -21.22 14.79 9.72
CA GLU A 15 -22.08 14.79 10.91
C GLU A 15 -22.81 13.45 11.04
N LEU A 16 -22.76 12.85 12.23
CA LEU A 16 -23.46 11.63 12.57
C LEU A 16 -24.79 11.99 13.22
N GLN A 17 -25.88 11.52 12.63
CA GLN A 17 -27.24 11.78 13.08
C GLN A 17 -27.95 10.48 13.44
N GLN A 18 -28.83 10.54 14.43
CA GLN A 18 -29.72 9.45 14.83
C GLN A 18 -31.13 10.02 15.01
N GLN A 19 -32.12 9.45 14.32
CA GLN A 19 -33.48 10.01 14.20
C GLN A 19 -33.53 11.48 13.75
N GLY A 20 -32.56 11.91 12.93
CA GLY A 20 -32.46 13.30 12.47
C GLY A 20 -31.89 14.29 13.51
N ALA A 21 -31.52 13.83 14.70
CA ALA A 21 -30.79 14.63 15.69
C ALA A 21 -29.27 14.41 15.56
N PRO A 22 -28.44 15.46 15.65
CA PRO A 22 -26.99 15.33 15.62
C PRO A 22 -26.46 14.69 16.90
N VAL A 23 -25.58 13.70 16.75
CA VAL A 23 -25.02 12.92 17.86
C VAL A 23 -23.51 13.11 17.99
N ALA A 24 -22.79 13.22 16.87
CA ALA A 24 -21.34 13.40 16.83
C ALA A 24 -20.88 13.91 15.46
N ARG A 25 -19.59 14.22 15.33
CA ARG A 25 -18.96 14.54 14.04
C ARG A 25 -17.70 13.69 13.85
N LEU A 26 -17.53 13.17 12.64
CA LEU A 26 -16.34 12.43 12.25
C LEU A 26 -15.15 13.39 12.11
N GLY A 27 -14.06 13.10 12.84
CA GLY A 27 -12.79 13.81 12.66
C GLY A 27 -12.07 13.29 11.42
N VAL A 28 -11.93 14.15 10.40
CA VAL A 28 -11.15 13.84 9.20
C VAL A 28 -9.89 14.70 9.22
N PHE A 29 -8.74 14.05 9.08
CA PHE A 29 -7.44 14.70 9.18
C PHE A 29 -6.63 14.44 7.90
N LEU A 30 -5.78 15.40 7.55
CA LEU A 30 -4.87 15.35 6.41
C LEU A 30 -3.44 15.52 6.89
N ALA A 31 -2.54 14.76 6.27
CA ALA A 31 -1.11 15.02 6.33
C ALA A 31 -0.73 15.89 5.14
N ASP A 32 0.05 16.96 5.37
CA ASP A 32 0.58 17.81 4.28
C ASP A 32 1.45 16.99 3.31
N ASP A 33 2.22 16.04 3.84
CA ASP A 33 2.99 15.06 3.09
C ASP A 33 2.65 13.64 3.53
N ALA A 34 1.91 12.90 2.70
CA ALA A 34 1.53 11.52 3.01
C ALA A 34 2.74 10.57 3.15
N ARG A 35 3.92 10.93 2.62
CA ARG A 35 5.14 10.09 2.70
C ARG A 35 5.72 10.02 4.11
N VAL A 36 5.32 10.94 5.01
CA VAL A 36 5.76 10.93 6.41
C VAL A 36 4.96 9.95 7.26
N LEU A 37 3.81 9.49 6.77
CA LEU A 37 2.97 8.52 7.45
C LEU A 37 3.64 7.16 7.42
N ARG A 38 3.69 6.51 8.59
CA ARG A 38 4.24 5.17 8.74
C ARG A 38 3.12 4.15 8.81
N LYS A 39 3.28 3.04 8.11
CA LYS A 39 2.33 1.93 8.17
C LYS A 39 2.33 1.35 9.59
N ALA A 40 1.15 1.28 10.21
CA ALA A 40 0.97 0.75 11.56
C ALA A 40 0.35 -0.66 11.58
N GLY A 41 0.18 -1.28 10.40
CA GLY A 41 -0.53 -2.55 10.20
C GLY A 41 -1.85 -2.35 9.43
N ASP A 42 -2.35 -3.42 8.80
CA ASP A 42 -3.59 -3.43 8.02
C ASP A 42 -3.75 -2.22 7.08
N ASN A 43 -4.74 -1.37 7.33
CA ASN A 43 -4.96 -0.10 6.63
C ASN A 43 -4.72 1.12 7.54
N LEU A 44 -4.05 0.93 8.68
CA LEU A 44 -3.74 1.98 9.64
C LEU A 44 -2.40 2.66 9.33
N PHE A 45 -2.37 3.96 9.63
CA PHE A 45 -1.19 4.80 9.49
C PHE A 45 -0.96 5.57 10.80
N ALA A 46 0.30 5.65 11.20
CA ALA A 46 0.76 6.46 12.32
C ALA A 46 1.49 7.69 11.79
N SER A 47 1.11 8.87 12.28
CA SER A 47 1.82 10.11 12.00
C SER A 47 2.81 10.42 13.13
N PRO A 48 4.07 10.78 12.82
CA PRO A 48 5.01 11.28 13.82
C PRO A 48 4.75 12.73 14.23
N ALA A 49 3.89 13.44 13.50
CA ALA A 49 3.53 14.84 13.72
C ALA A 49 2.01 15.01 13.82
N GLU A 50 1.58 16.15 14.36
CA GLU A 50 0.17 16.51 14.42
C GLU A 50 -0.42 16.68 13.01
N LEU A 51 -1.63 16.16 12.81
CA LEU A 51 -2.33 16.23 11.53
C LEU A 51 -3.29 17.41 11.52
N GLN A 52 -3.44 18.04 10.36
CA GLN A 52 -4.38 19.14 10.20
C GLN A 52 -5.79 18.59 9.99
N THR A 53 -6.81 19.28 10.49
CA THR A 53 -8.20 18.94 10.17
C THR A 53 -8.48 19.21 8.69
N ALA A 54 -9.17 18.29 8.03
CA ALA A 54 -9.58 18.48 6.64
C ALA A 54 -10.55 19.66 6.54
N PRO A 55 -10.33 20.65 5.66
CA PRO A 55 -11.15 21.87 5.61
C PRO A 55 -12.57 21.65 5.05
N ALA A 56 -12.76 20.63 4.21
CA ALA A 56 -14.06 20.30 3.61
C ALA A 56 -14.15 18.78 3.31
N PRO A 57 -14.20 17.92 4.34
CA PRO A 57 -14.28 16.49 4.12
C PRO A 57 -15.62 16.12 3.49
N ARG A 58 -15.61 15.20 2.52
CA ARG A 58 -16.82 14.58 2.00
C ARG A 58 -16.89 13.13 2.44
N VAL A 59 -17.97 12.78 3.12
CA VAL A 59 -18.25 11.43 3.59
C VAL A 59 -19.33 10.80 2.73
N ARG A 60 -19.13 9.53 2.35
CA ARG A 60 -20.10 8.74 1.58
C ARG A 60 -20.42 7.46 2.34
N GLN A 61 -21.57 7.41 3.00
CA GLN A 61 -22.00 6.22 3.73
C GLN A 61 -22.36 5.08 2.77
N GLY A 62 -22.02 3.85 3.15
CA GLY A 62 -22.31 2.65 2.36
C GLY A 62 -21.35 2.39 1.21
N PHE A 63 -20.25 3.14 1.11
CA PHE A 63 -19.19 2.93 0.14
C PHE A 63 -17.91 2.47 0.85
N THR A 64 -17.12 1.63 0.17
CA THR A 64 -15.80 1.17 0.63
C THR A 64 -14.76 1.65 -0.37
N GLU A 65 -13.72 2.33 0.12
CA GLU A 65 -12.58 2.72 -0.70
C GLU A 65 -11.69 1.49 -0.96
N THR A 66 -11.31 1.28 -2.22
CA THR A 66 -10.45 0.17 -2.64
C THR A 66 -9.08 0.68 -3.07
N SER A 67 -8.13 -0.24 -3.22
CA SER A 67 -6.80 0.08 -3.73
C SER A 67 -6.88 0.77 -5.11
N ASN A 68 -5.99 1.74 -5.32
CA ASN A 68 -5.78 2.40 -6.61
C ASN A 68 -4.85 1.59 -7.56
N VAL A 69 -4.54 0.34 -7.21
CA VAL A 69 -3.62 -0.53 -7.95
C VAL A 69 -4.40 -1.35 -8.98
N ASN A 70 -3.89 -1.41 -10.21
CA ASN A 70 -4.39 -2.34 -11.22
C ASN A 70 -3.66 -3.69 -11.07
N PRO A 71 -4.37 -4.79 -10.71
CA PRO A 71 -3.74 -6.08 -10.48
C PRO A 71 -3.03 -6.65 -11.71
N VAL A 72 -3.54 -6.39 -12.92
CA VAL A 72 -2.97 -6.92 -14.17
C VAL A 72 -1.62 -6.25 -14.45
N ALA A 73 -1.55 -4.93 -14.34
CA ALA A 73 -0.31 -4.19 -14.55
C ALA A 73 0.75 -4.59 -13.50
N ALA A 74 0.36 -4.67 -12.23
CA ALA A 74 1.27 -5.08 -11.15
C ALA A 74 1.83 -6.50 -11.36
N MET A 75 1.03 -7.44 -11.87
CA MET A 75 1.51 -8.79 -12.18
C MET A 75 2.48 -8.81 -13.36
N THR A 76 2.26 -7.97 -14.38
CA THR A 76 3.20 -7.81 -15.49
C THR A 76 4.55 -7.31 -14.98
N ASP A 77 4.56 -6.29 -14.12
CA ASP A 77 5.79 -5.77 -13.51
C ASP A 77 6.54 -6.87 -12.73
N LEU A 78 5.81 -7.71 -11.99
CA LEU A 78 6.40 -8.86 -11.28
C LEU A 78 7.00 -9.90 -12.23
N ILE A 79 6.35 -10.19 -13.36
CA ILE A 79 6.86 -11.13 -14.37
C ILE A 79 8.15 -10.57 -15.01
N GLU A 80 8.19 -9.26 -15.28
CA GLU A 80 9.38 -8.61 -15.82
C GLU A 80 10.56 -8.69 -14.84
N ILE A 81 10.32 -8.40 -13.55
CA ILE A 81 11.31 -8.54 -12.49
C ILE A 81 11.82 -9.98 -12.41
N LEU A 82 10.92 -10.97 -12.45
CA LEU A 82 11.29 -12.38 -12.39
C LEU A 82 12.17 -12.78 -13.59
N ARG A 83 11.79 -12.39 -14.81
CA ARG A 83 12.58 -12.68 -16.02
C ARG A 83 13.95 -12.03 -15.99
N ALA A 84 14.05 -10.80 -15.48
CA ALA A 84 15.32 -10.12 -15.31
C ALA A 84 16.22 -10.87 -14.32
N TYR A 85 15.64 -11.37 -13.23
CA TYR A 85 16.36 -12.20 -12.26
C TYR A 85 16.82 -13.53 -12.85
N GLU A 86 15.97 -14.22 -13.60
CA GLU A 86 16.32 -15.48 -14.30
C GLU A 86 17.50 -15.29 -15.27
N GLN A 87 17.49 -14.19 -16.04
CA GLN A 87 18.60 -13.84 -16.93
C GLN A 87 19.91 -13.58 -16.17
N ALA A 88 19.83 -12.85 -15.05
CA ALA A 88 21.00 -12.59 -14.21
C ALA A 88 21.58 -13.88 -13.60
N ALA A 89 20.72 -14.81 -13.17
CA ALA A 89 21.14 -16.13 -12.68
C ALA A 89 21.84 -16.94 -13.79
N GLN A 90 21.25 -16.99 -14.99
CA GLN A 90 21.84 -17.70 -16.13
C GLN A 90 23.22 -17.15 -16.51
N LEU A 91 23.40 -15.83 -16.50
CA LEU A 91 24.71 -15.21 -16.75
C LEU A 91 25.74 -15.60 -15.69
N THR A 92 25.32 -15.72 -14.44
CA THR A 92 26.19 -16.15 -13.32
C THR A 92 26.66 -17.60 -13.51
N ASP A 93 25.77 -18.49 -13.95
CA ASP A 93 26.11 -19.88 -14.24
C ASP A 93 27.10 -19.98 -15.40
N ILE A 94 26.86 -19.25 -16.49
CA ILE A 94 27.77 -19.19 -17.64
C ILE A 94 29.15 -18.70 -17.21
N SER A 95 29.20 -17.64 -16.39
CA SER A 95 30.47 -17.12 -15.86
C SER A 95 31.19 -18.14 -14.98
N SER A 96 30.45 -18.90 -14.17
CA SER A 96 31.01 -19.92 -13.28
C SER A 96 31.56 -21.12 -14.06
N ASP A 97 30.87 -21.52 -15.13
CA ASP A 97 31.33 -22.58 -16.02
C ASP A 97 32.57 -22.15 -16.82
N LEU A 98 32.61 -20.89 -17.28
CA LEU A 98 33.79 -20.32 -17.95
C LEU A 98 35.02 -20.33 -17.02
N ALA A 99 34.83 -19.94 -15.76
CA ALA A 99 35.88 -19.95 -14.76
C ALA A 99 36.41 -21.37 -14.48
N ARG A 100 35.52 -22.37 -14.34
CA ARG A 100 35.92 -23.78 -14.16
C ARG A 100 36.77 -24.29 -15.33
N ARG A 101 36.32 -24.06 -16.56
CA ARG A 101 37.08 -24.48 -17.76
C ARG A 101 38.46 -23.83 -17.84
N ALA A 102 38.57 -22.55 -17.48
CA ALA A 102 39.86 -21.87 -17.47
C ALA A 102 40.84 -22.53 -16.48
N VAL A 103 40.37 -22.90 -15.29
CA VAL A 103 41.15 -23.63 -14.28
C VAL A 103 41.58 -25.01 -14.78
N ASP A 104 40.67 -25.75 -15.40
CA ASP A 104 40.95 -27.10 -15.93
C ASP A 104 42.07 -27.04 -16.99
N THR A 105 41.97 -26.11 -17.95
CA THR A 105 42.98 -25.96 -19.02
C THR A 105 44.36 -25.50 -18.54
N LEU A 106 44.43 -24.78 -17.42
CA LEU A 106 45.70 -24.41 -16.80
C LEU A 106 46.33 -25.60 -16.08
N SER A 107 45.52 -26.41 -15.41
CA SER A 107 45.97 -27.58 -14.65
C SER A 107 46.50 -28.70 -15.55
N GLU A 108 45.97 -28.86 -16.77
CA GLU A 108 46.50 -29.81 -17.77
C GLU A 108 47.85 -29.38 -18.39
N ARG A 109 48.24 -28.11 -18.25
CA ARG A 109 49.47 -27.55 -18.82
C ARG A 109 50.61 -27.40 -17.80
N ALA A 110 50.39 -27.76 -16.54
CA ALA A 110 51.38 -27.77 -15.46
C ALA A 110 51.88 -29.19 -15.19
#